data_AF-A0A958BX20-F1
#
_entry.id   AF-A0A958BX20-F1
#
_cell.length_a   1.000
_cell.length_b   1.000
_cell.length_c   1.000
_cell.angle_alpha   90.00
_cell.angle_beta   90.00
_cell.angle_gamma   90.00
#
_symmetry.space_group_name_H-M   'P 1'
#
loop_
_entity.id
_entity.type
_entity.pdbx_description
1 polymer ?
#
loop_
_entity_poly.entity_id
_entity_poly.type
_entity_poly.pdbx_seq_one_letter_code
_entity_poly.pdbx_strand_id
1 'polypeptide(L)'
;MTKNSSDPIDQLRDRLGRLDRQQIMAWQKMTPAERLAVAFQAYQFALDAVRVTERQRHPDLSEEEFNWRVTRRMQGDQSLGREVNLGPNDPTRT
;
A
#
# COMPACT_ATOMS: atom_id res chain seq x y z
N MET A 1 18.70 -15.95 21.88
CA MET A 1 17.31 -15.94 21.39
C MET A 1 17.23 -14.94 20.25
N THR A 2 17.36 -15.42 19.01
CA THR A 2 17.26 -14.60 17.78
C THR A 2 15.80 -14.40 17.42
N LYS A 3 15.24 -13.22 17.74
CA LYS A 3 13.89 -12.84 17.32
C LYS A 3 13.94 -12.35 15.88
N ASN A 4 14.08 -13.27 14.93
CA ASN A 4 13.92 -12.98 13.51
C ASN A 4 12.42 -12.89 13.18
N SER A 5 11.88 -11.68 13.25
CA SER A 5 10.81 -11.22 12.35
C SER A 5 10.82 -9.70 12.44
N SER A 6 11.42 -9.07 11.44
CA SER A 6 11.48 -7.62 11.35
C SER A 6 10.09 -7.13 10.96
N ASP A 7 9.30 -6.73 11.97
CA ASP A 7 7.97 -6.15 11.75
C ASP A 7 8.12 -4.98 10.77
N PRO A 8 7.42 -4.97 9.62
CA PRO A 8 7.48 -3.87 8.67
C PRO A 8 7.13 -2.52 9.30
N ILE A 9 6.34 -2.52 10.37
CA ILE A 9 6.03 -1.31 11.15
C ILE A 9 7.24 -0.84 11.94
N ASP A 10 8.04 -1.73 12.51
CA ASP A 10 9.26 -1.37 13.25
C ASP A 10 10.35 -0.87 12.29
N GLN A 11 10.52 -1.50 11.12
CA GLN A 11 11.41 -0.97 10.08
C GLN A 11 10.99 0.43 9.61
N LEU A 12 9.68 0.65 9.47
CA LEU A 12 9.15 1.95 9.08
C LEU A 12 9.42 3.00 10.18
N ARG A 13 9.22 2.65 11.45
CA ARG A 13 9.56 3.53 12.58
C ARG A 13 11.03 3.92 12.58
N ASP A 14 11.92 2.96 12.36
CA ASP A 14 13.37 3.23 12.30
C ASP A 14 13.72 4.19 11.17
N ARG A 15 13.11 4.03 9.99
CA ARG A 15 13.31 4.93 8.83
C ARG A 15 12.74 6.32 9.03
N LEU A 16 11.59 6.42 9.69
CA LEU A 16 10.95 7.71 9.99
C LEU A 16 11.62 8.44 11.16
N GLY A 17 12.45 7.73 11.93
CA GLY A 17 13.11 8.26 13.11
C GLY A 17 12.15 8.48 14.28
N ARG A 18 12.62 9.22 15.28
CA ARG A 18 11.84 9.48 16.50
C ARG A 18 10.70 10.45 16.20
N LEU A 19 9.47 10.07 16.55
CA LEU A 19 8.30 10.96 16.46
C LEU A 19 8.55 12.24 17.27
N ASP A 20 8.28 13.38 16.65
CA ASP A 20 8.36 14.66 17.32
C ASP A 20 7.28 14.75 18.40
N ARG A 21 7.66 15.18 19.60
CA ARG A 21 6.74 15.40 20.71
C ARG A 21 5.61 16.36 20.31
N GLN A 22 5.89 17.36 19.47
CA GLN A 22 4.88 18.30 18.98
C GLN A 22 3.83 17.60 18.11
N GLN A 23 4.22 16.66 17.25
CA GLN A 23 3.30 15.88 16.42
C GLN A 23 2.38 15.01 17.28
N ILE A 24 2.93 14.38 18.33
CA ILE A 24 2.14 13.57 19.27
C ILE A 24 1.10 14.45 19.98
N MET A 25 1.50 15.62 20.47
CA MET A 25 0.60 16.55 21.16
C MET A 25 -0.48 17.11 20.21
N ALA A 26 -0.14 17.40 18.96
CA ALA A 26 -1.11 17.80 17.95
C ALA A 26 -2.12 16.68 17.68
N TRP A 27 -1.65 15.45 17.47
CA TRP A 27 -2.52 14.28 17.23
C TRP A 27 -3.48 14.00 18.39
N GLN A 28 -3.02 14.17 19.64
CA GLN A 28 -3.85 13.99 20.83
C GLN A 28 -4.98 15.02 20.94
N LYS A 29 -4.75 16.25 20.45
CA LYS A 29 -5.74 17.33 20.46
C LYS A 29 -6.74 17.26 19.31
N MET A 30 -6.43 16.51 18.24
CA MET A 30 -7.34 16.33 17.11
C MET A 30 -8.60 15.56 17.51
N THR A 31 -9.73 16.07 17.05
CA THR A 31 -11.02 15.37 17.02
C THR A 31 -10.96 14.15 16.10
N PRO A 32 -11.90 13.18 16.23
CA PRO A 32 -12.00 12.05 15.31
C PRO A 32 -12.13 12.46 13.84
N ALA A 33 -12.86 13.53 13.54
CA ALA A 33 -13.04 14.03 12.18
C ALA A 33 -11.74 14.54 11.56
N GLU A 34 -10.93 15.27 12.33
CA GLU A 34 -9.62 15.76 11.88
C GLU A 34 -8.64 14.60 11.63
N ARG A 35 -8.66 13.57 12.49
CA ARG A 35 -7.86 12.36 12.26
C ARG A 35 -8.25 11.63 10.98
N LEU A 36 -9.55 11.53 10.69
CA LEU A 36 -10.04 10.97 9.43
C LEU A 36 -9.61 11.80 8.23
N ALA A 37 -9.65 13.14 8.34
CA ALA A 37 -9.16 14.01 7.27
C ALA A 37 -7.68 13.76 6.95
N VAL A 38 -6.82 13.63 7.99
CA VAL A 38 -5.41 13.26 7.82
C VAL A 38 -5.27 11.88 7.18
N ALA A 39 -6.06 10.89 7.62
CA ALA A 39 -6.02 9.55 7.05
C ALA A 39 -6.41 9.52 5.56
N PHE A 40 -7.44 10.28 5.16
CA PHE A 40 -7.84 10.39 3.76
C PHE A 40 -6.80 11.11 2.90
N GLN A 41 -6.17 12.15 3.42
CA GLN A 41 -5.05 12.82 2.75
C GLN A 41 -3.87 11.87 2.56
N ALA A 42 -3.52 11.09 3.59
CA ALA A 42 -2.46 10.08 3.51
C ALA A 42 -2.80 8.97 2.50
N TYR A 43 -4.05 8.53 2.45
CA TYR A 43 -4.53 7.56 1.46
C TYR A 43 -4.41 8.08 0.03
N GLN A 44 -4.84 9.32 -0.21
CA GLN A 44 -4.75 9.96 -1.53
C GLN A 44 -3.28 10.11 -1.96
N PHE A 45 -2.41 10.55 -1.06
CA PHE A 45 -0.97 10.63 -1.32
C PHE A 45 -0.39 9.28 -1.73
N ALA A 46 -0.73 8.20 -1.00
CA ALA A 46 -0.26 6.86 -1.31
C ALA A 46 -0.78 6.39 -2.68
N LEU A 47 -2.05 6.64 -3.00
CA LEU A 47 -2.65 6.32 -4.30
C LEU A 47 -1.93 7.03 -5.45
N ASP A 48 -1.64 8.32 -5.30
CA ASP A 48 -0.95 9.11 -6.33
C ASP A 48 0.50 8.64 -6.51
N ALA A 49 1.21 8.35 -5.42
CA ALA A 49 2.55 7.79 -5.47
C ALA A 49 2.57 6.42 -6.19
N VAL A 50 1.59 5.55 -5.91
CA VAL A 50 1.46 4.26 -6.60
C VAL A 50 1.18 4.48 -8.09
N ARG A 51 0.23 5.34 -8.46
CA ARG A 51 -0.08 5.65 -9.86
C ARG A 51 1.14 6.15 -10.63
N VAL A 52 1.87 7.12 -10.07
CA VAL A 52 3.08 7.68 -10.69
C VAL A 52 4.13 6.61 -10.88
N THR A 53 4.43 5.83 -9.84
CA THR A 53 5.48 4.80 -9.92
C THR A 53 5.10 3.65 -10.84
N GLU A 54 3.82 3.26 -10.90
CA GLU A 54 3.33 2.25 -11.84
C GLU A 54 3.43 2.74 -13.29
N ARG A 55 3.04 3.99 -13.56
CA ARG A 55 3.07 4.57 -14.92
C ARG A 55 4.49 4.70 -15.43
N GLN A 56 5.43 5.08 -14.57
CA GLN A 56 6.86 5.16 -14.90
C GLN A 56 7.47 3.80 -15.20
N ARG A 57 7.07 2.75 -14.46
CA ARG A 57 7.60 1.39 -14.63
C ARG A 57 7.00 0.67 -15.85
N HIS A 58 5.77 1.02 -16.19
CA HIS A 58 4.99 0.33 -17.20
C HIS A 58 4.26 1.35 -18.09
N PRO A 59 5.00 2.13 -18.90
CA PRO A 59 4.42 3.20 -19.72
C PRO A 59 3.44 2.67 -20.77
N ASP A 60 3.65 1.44 -21.23
CA ASP A 60 2.93 0.83 -22.35
C ASP A 60 1.65 0.07 -21.93
N LEU A 61 1.33 0.03 -20.63
CA LEU A 61 0.10 -0.63 -20.18
C LEU A 61 -1.14 0.07 -20.70
N SER A 62 -2.12 -0.74 -21.05
CA SER A 62 -3.49 -0.27 -21.23
C SER A 62 -4.00 0.36 -19.92
N GLU A 63 -4.97 1.28 -20.04
CA GLU A 63 -5.54 1.96 -18.88
C GLU A 63 -6.22 0.97 -17.91
N GLU A 64 -6.85 -0.08 -18.44
CA GLU A 64 -7.48 -1.13 -17.65
C GLU A 64 -6.44 -1.90 -16.81
N GLU A 65 -5.36 -2.38 -17.43
CA GLU A 65 -4.30 -3.10 -16.73
C GLU A 65 -3.57 -2.22 -15.71
N PHE A 66 -3.38 -0.94 -16.04
CA PHE A 66 -2.82 0.04 -15.12
C PHE A 66 -3.70 0.22 -13.87
N ASN A 67 -5.00 0.48 -14.04
CA ASN A 67 -5.93 0.68 -12.93
C ASN A 67 -6.04 -0.56 -12.04
N TRP A 68 -6.01 -1.74 -12.65
CA TRP A 68 -5.97 -3.00 -11.92
C TRP A 68 -4.69 -3.15 -11.08
N ARG A 69 -3.51 -2.85 -11.64
CA ARG A 69 -2.24 -2.90 -10.88
C ARG A 69 -2.21 -1.90 -9.73
N VAL A 70 -2.74 -0.70 -9.93
CA VAL A 70 -2.85 0.32 -8.87
C VAL A 70 -3.73 -0.20 -7.72
N THR A 71 -4.90 -0.74 -8.04
CA THR A 71 -5.82 -1.32 -7.04
C THR A 71 -5.15 -2.44 -6.25
N ARG A 72 -4.49 -3.37 -6.95
CA ARG A 72 -3.74 -4.48 -6.35
C ARG A 72 -2.66 -3.99 -5.37
N ARG A 73 -1.84 -3.01 -5.77
CA ARG A 73 -0.78 -2.47 -4.90
C ARG A 73 -1.33 -1.72 -3.69
N MET A 74 -2.44 -1.00 -3.85
CA MET A 74 -3.09 -0.28 -2.75
C MET A 74 -3.73 -1.23 -1.74
N GLN A 75 -4.24 -2.39 -2.18
CA GLN A 75 -4.88 -3.39 -1.32
C GLN A 75 -3.87 -4.37 -0.68
N GLY A 76 -2.65 -4.47 -1.22
CA GLY A 76 -1.60 -5.33 -0.68
C GLY A 76 -1.79 -6.82 -0.94
N ASP A 77 -2.77 -7.20 -1.76
CA ASP A 77 -3.06 -8.59 -2.12
C ASP A 77 -2.83 -8.80 -3.63
N GLN A 78 -1.97 -9.76 -3.96
CA GLN A 78 -1.61 -10.06 -5.34
C GLN A 78 -2.68 -10.90 -6.08
N SER A 79 -3.63 -11.49 -5.37
CA SER A 79 -4.67 -12.36 -5.93
C SER A 79 -5.97 -11.61 -6.29
N LEU A 80 -6.14 -10.36 -5.85
CA LEU A 80 -7.36 -9.60 -6.09
C LEU A 80 -7.54 -9.23 -7.58
N GLY A 81 -8.76 -9.46 -8.08
CA GLY A 81 -9.25 -8.91 -9.35
C GLY A 81 -9.00 -9.74 -10.61
N ARG A 82 -8.49 -10.98 -10.50
CA ARG A 82 -8.68 -11.99 -11.55
C ARG A 82 -9.02 -13.32 -10.91
N GLU A 83 -10.11 -13.96 -11.36
CA GLU A 83 -10.12 -15.41 -11.33
C GLU A 83 -8.90 -15.86 -12.14
N VAL A 84 -8.00 -16.62 -11.52
CA VAL A 84 -6.99 -17.35 -12.28
C VAL A 84 -7.79 -18.33 -13.13
N ASN A 85 -8.11 -17.94 -14.35
CA ASN A 85 -8.70 -18.85 -15.31
C ASN A 85 -7.55 -19.78 -15.72
N LEU A 86 -7.32 -20.80 -14.90
CA LEU A 86 -6.46 -21.93 -15.19
C LEU A 86 -7.06 -22.54 -16.46
N GLY A 87 -6.47 -22.20 -17.61
CA GLY A 87 -6.85 -22.83 -18.86
C GLY A 87 -6.75 -24.35 -18.71
N PRO A 88 -7.44 -25.13 -19.56
CA PRO A 88 -7.55 -26.59 -19.41
C PRO A 88 -6.22 -27.37 -19.45
N ASN A 89 -5.07 -26.71 -19.58
CA ASN A 89 -3.73 -27.29 -19.72
C ASN A 89 -2.73 -26.86 -18.61
N ASP A 90 -3.19 -26.46 -17.41
CA ASP A 90 -2.25 -26.18 -16.31
C ASP A 90 -1.67 -27.49 -15.71
N PRO A 91 -0.34 -27.68 -15.70
CA PRO A 91 0.32 -28.87 -15.14
C PRO A 91 0.24 -29.01 -13.61
N THR A 92 -0.30 -28.04 -12.86
CA THR A 92 -0.44 -28.16 -11.39
C THR A 92 -1.70 -28.90 -10.93
N ARG A 93 -2.41 -29.59 -11.84
CA ARG A 93 -3.55 -30.45 -11.51
C ARG A 93 -3.08 -31.88 -11.23
N THR A 94 -2.67 -32.15 -9.99
CA THR A 94 -2.54 -33.51 -9.43
C THR A 94 -3.25 -33.58 -8.09
#